data_AF-A0A3Q0JJS9-F1
#
_entry.id   AF-A0A3Q0JJS9-F1
#
_cell.length_a   1.000
_cell.length_b   1.000
_cell.length_c   1.000
_cell.angle_alpha   90.00
_cell.angle_beta   90.00
_cell.angle_gamma   90.00
#
_symmetry.space_group_name_H-M   'P 1'
#
loop_
_entity.id
_entity.type
_entity.pdbx_description
1 polymer ?
#
loop_
_entity_poly.entity_id
_entity_poly.type
_entity_poly.pdbx_seq_one_letter_code
_entity_poly.pdbx_strand_id
1 'polypeptide(L)'
;KQCQIGVLPLGTGNDLARVLGWGASCDDDTHLPQLLEKYEKASTKILDRWSIMTFERSISTADGSKITLNTTSSTGVTSPPDPNESLLTYEERVTNHLTKILISDDKEEIIHTA
;
A
#
# COMPACT_ATOMS: atom_id res chain seq x y z
N LYS A 1 -23.63 -1.89 -12.10
CA LYS A 1 -23.60 -0.45 -12.45
C LYS A 1 -22.51 0.21 -11.62
N GLN A 2 -21.58 0.93 -12.23
CA GLN A 2 -20.55 1.69 -11.53
C GLN A 2 -21.02 3.14 -11.40
N CYS A 3 -20.99 3.72 -10.20
CA CYS A 3 -21.33 5.12 -9.99
C CYS A 3 -20.12 6.01 -10.30
N GLN A 4 -20.39 7.22 -10.79
CA GLN A 4 -19.38 8.28 -10.83
C GLN A 4 -19.17 8.80 -9.40
N ILE A 5 -17.91 9.04 -9.04
CA ILE A 5 -17.52 9.47 -7.70
C ILE A 5 -16.85 10.83 -7.82
N GLY A 6 -17.29 11.78 -7.00
CA GLY A 6 -16.67 13.09 -6.78
C GLY A 6 -15.98 13.15 -5.41
N VAL A 7 -14.94 13.97 -5.27
CA VAL A 7 -14.19 14.17 -4.01
C VAL A 7 -14.26 15.64 -3.64
N LEU A 8 -15.08 15.96 -2.64
CA LEU A 8 -15.15 17.29 -2.05
C LEU A 8 -14.06 17.45 -0.97
N PRO A 9 -13.10 18.39 -1.10
CA PRO A 9 -11.96 18.48 -0.20
C PRO A 9 -12.28 19.20 1.13
N LEU A 10 -12.95 18.52 2.07
CA LEU A 10 -13.30 19.08 3.39
C LEU A 10 -12.25 18.84 4.48
N GLY A 11 -11.33 17.89 4.26
CA GLY A 11 -10.29 17.52 5.21
C GLY A 11 -8.88 17.82 4.69
N THR A 12 -7.87 17.50 5.49
CA THR A 12 -6.45 17.73 5.16
C THR A 12 -5.85 16.72 4.18
N GLY A 13 -6.44 15.52 4.06
CA GLY A 13 -6.00 14.44 3.17
C GLY A 13 -6.69 14.44 1.80
N ASN A 14 -6.63 15.55 1.07
CA ASN A 14 -7.40 15.78 -0.16
C ASN A 14 -6.57 15.74 -1.45
N ASP A 15 -5.50 14.97 -1.47
CA ASP A 15 -4.59 14.88 -2.61
C ASP A 15 -5.29 14.47 -3.91
N LEU A 16 -6.25 13.54 -3.82
CA LEU A 16 -7.02 13.13 -5.00
C LEU A 16 -7.82 14.29 -5.60
N ALA A 17 -8.39 15.17 -4.78
CA ALA A 17 -9.10 16.37 -5.26
C ALA A 17 -8.12 17.35 -5.94
N ARG A 18 -6.92 17.53 -5.39
CA ARG A 18 -5.89 18.39 -6.01
C ARG A 18 -5.43 17.84 -7.36
N VAL A 19 -5.10 16.55 -7.41
CA VAL A 19 -4.64 15.86 -8.63
C VAL A 19 -5.71 15.88 -9.72
N LEU A 20 -6.99 15.70 -9.35
CA LEU A 20 -8.10 15.73 -10.30
C LEU A 20 -8.56 17.15 -10.67
N GLY A 21 -8.03 18.18 -10.01
CA GLY A 21 -8.34 19.59 -10.30
C GLY A 21 -9.63 20.10 -9.66
N TRP A 22 -10.14 19.44 -8.63
CA TRP A 22 -11.32 19.87 -7.86
C TRP A 22 -11.02 20.84 -6.73
N GLY A 23 -9.74 21.11 -6.45
CA GLY A 23 -9.31 22.15 -5.53
C GLY A 23 -8.63 21.63 -4.26
N ALA A 24 -8.10 22.57 -3.49
CA ALA A 24 -7.26 22.31 -2.32
C ALA A 24 -8.04 22.34 -0.98
N SER A 25 -9.22 22.93 -0.94
CA SER A 25 -10.11 22.96 0.22
C SER A 25 -11.50 23.39 -0.23
N CYS A 26 -12.50 23.03 0.57
CA CYS A 26 -13.85 23.57 0.50
C CYS A 26 -14.17 24.03 1.92
N ASP A 27 -14.32 25.35 2.09
CA ASP A 27 -14.61 26.03 3.35
C ASP A 27 -16.04 26.59 3.35
N ASP A 28 -16.44 27.23 4.46
CA ASP A 28 -17.79 27.78 4.64
C ASP A 28 -18.12 28.92 3.67
N ASP A 29 -17.10 29.63 3.16
CA ASP A 29 -17.26 30.70 2.18
C ASP A 29 -17.43 30.18 0.73
N THR A 30 -17.26 28.86 0.53
CA THR A 30 -17.40 28.24 -0.78
C THR A 30 -18.86 28.20 -1.21
N HIS A 31 -19.17 28.80 -2.38
CA HIS A 31 -20.50 28.73 -2.98
C HIS A 31 -20.83 27.31 -3.50
N LEU A 32 -21.35 26.47 -2.61
CA LEU A 32 -21.65 25.06 -2.87
C LEU A 32 -22.50 24.80 -4.13
N PRO A 33 -23.55 25.59 -4.46
CA PRO A 33 -24.33 25.35 -5.68
C PRO A 33 -23.50 25.47 -6.97
N GLN A 34 -22.61 26.47 -7.04
CA GLN A 34 -21.73 26.66 -8.20
C GLN A 34 -20.67 25.56 -8.28
N LEU A 35 -20.22 25.06 -7.13
CA LEU A 35 -19.30 23.93 -7.08
C LEU A 35 -19.97 22.65 -7.59
N LEU A 36 -21.19 22.36 -7.15
CA LEU A 36 -21.95 21.19 -7.61
C LEU A 36 -22.20 21.23 -9.13
N GLU A 37 -22.49 22.41 -9.70
CA GLU A 37 -22.61 22.57 -11.16
C GLU A 37 -21.30 22.22 -11.90
N LYS A 38 -20.15 22.57 -11.32
CA LYS A 38 -18.84 22.17 -11.87
C LYS A 38 -18.63 20.66 -11.79
N TYR A 39 -19.10 20.00 -10.72
CA TYR A 39 -18.99 18.56 -10.54
C TYR A 39 -19.90 17.80 -11.51
N GLU A 40 -21.12 18.29 -11.74
CA GLU A 40 -22.05 17.71 -12.71
C GLU A 40 -21.48 17.73 -14.13
N LYS A 41 -20.76 18.80 -14.49
CA LYS A 41 -20.12 18.96 -15.81
C LYS A 41 -18.71 18.37 -15.89
N ALA A 42 -18.18 17.81 -14.80
CA ALA A 42 -16.81 17.33 -14.75
C ALA A 42 -16.62 16.08 -15.62
N SER A 43 -15.48 16.02 -16.32
CA SER A 43 -15.11 14.82 -17.08
C SER A 43 -14.72 13.68 -16.14
N THR A 44 -15.18 12.46 -16.44
CA THR A 44 -14.71 11.26 -15.74
C THR A 44 -13.28 10.93 -16.14
N LYS A 45 -12.45 10.55 -15.15
CA LYS A 45 -11.11 10.00 -15.37
C LYS A 45 -11.04 8.59 -14.79
N ILE A 46 -10.33 7.69 -15.49
CA ILE A 46 -10.06 6.34 -15.00
C ILE A 46 -8.91 6.41 -14.01
N LEU A 47 -9.03 5.67 -12.91
CA LEU A 47 -8.02 5.55 -11.86
C LEU A 47 -7.77 4.07 -11.57
N ASP A 48 -6.52 3.74 -11.26
CA ASP A 48 -6.19 2.44 -10.74
C ASP A 48 -6.59 2.33 -9.27
N ARG A 49 -7.18 1.18 -8.91
CA ARG A 49 -7.51 0.86 -7.52
C ARG A 49 -6.73 -0.36 -7.09
N TRP A 50 -5.74 -0.14 -6.23
CA TRP A 50 -4.97 -1.24 -5.65
C TRP A 50 -5.74 -1.85 -4.49
N SER A 51 -5.75 -3.19 -4.45
CA SER A 51 -6.28 -3.96 -3.33
C SER A 51 -5.12 -4.73 -2.73
N ILE A 52 -4.71 -4.34 -1.53
CA ILE A 52 -3.59 -4.96 -0.83
C ILE A 52 -4.16 -5.88 0.25
N MET A 53 -3.75 -7.14 0.24
CA MET A 53 -4.06 -8.10 1.31
C MET A 53 -2.82 -8.27 2.19
N THR A 54 -2.97 -8.11 3.50
CA THR A 54 -1.89 -8.28 4.50
C THR A 54 -2.35 -9.29 5.57
N PHE A 55 -1.42 -9.91 6.31
CA PHE A 55 -1.76 -11.13 7.08
C PHE A 55 -0.91 -11.48 8.33
N GLU A 56 -1.26 -11.23 9.60
CA GLU A 56 -0.36 -11.40 10.79
C GLU A 56 0.60 -12.65 10.86
N ARG A 57 1.94 -12.49 10.97
CA ARG A 57 3.01 -13.53 11.22
C ARG A 57 3.86 -13.15 12.45
N SER A 58 3.80 -13.94 13.50
CA SER A 58 4.66 -13.74 14.68
C SER A 58 6.14 -14.03 14.42
N ILE A 59 6.99 -13.04 14.64
CA ILE A 59 8.45 -13.17 14.79
C ILE A 59 8.75 -13.20 16.29
N SER A 60 9.35 -14.29 16.78
CA SER A 60 9.90 -14.35 18.14
C SER A 60 11.28 -13.70 18.15
N THR A 61 11.46 -12.62 18.92
CA THR A 61 12.77 -12.01 19.15
C THR A 61 13.56 -12.82 20.17
N ALA A 62 14.89 -12.72 20.14
CA ALA A 62 15.80 -13.47 21.01
C ALA A 62 15.62 -13.19 22.51
N ASP A 63 14.91 -12.12 22.88
CA ASP A 63 14.52 -11.78 24.27
C ASP A 63 13.22 -12.47 24.73
N GLY A 64 12.59 -13.29 23.87
CA GLY A 64 11.31 -13.96 24.15
C GLY A 64 10.06 -13.13 23.85
N SER A 65 10.20 -11.88 23.40
CA SER A 65 9.07 -11.06 22.96
C SER A 65 8.53 -11.59 21.62
N LYS A 66 7.19 -11.70 21.49
CA LYS A 66 6.54 -12.10 20.24
C LYS A 66 6.05 -10.84 19.53
N ILE A 67 6.65 -10.50 18.40
CA ILE A 67 6.17 -9.41 17.53
C ILE A 67 5.31 -10.04 16.45
N THR A 68 4.00 -9.84 16.51
CA THR A 68 3.06 -10.33 15.49
C THR A 68 3.06 -9.39 14.27
N LEU A 69 3.40 -9.92 13.08
CA LEU A 69 3.92 -9.17 11.94
C LEU A 69 3.41 -9.72 10.60
N ASN A 70 2.53 -9.01 9.92
CA ASN A 70 1.54 -9.57 9.02
C ASN A 70 1.96 -10.17 7.65
N THR A 71 2.48 -11.42 7.58
CA THR A 71 2.29 -12.27 6.35
C THR A 71 1.95 -13.80 6.50
N THR A 72 0.76 -14.27 6.06
CA THR A 72 0.39 -15.69 5.85
C THR A 72 0.97 -16.19 4.53
N SER A 73 1.78 -17.23 4.63
CA SER A 73 2.04 -18.15 3.53
C SER A 73 2.13 -19.55 4.11
N SER A 74 1.04 -20.30 3.91
CA SER A 74 0.92 -21.71 4.26
C SER A 74 1.69 -22.55 3.25
N THR A 75 2.86 -23.03 3.65
CA THR A 75 3.46 -24.24 3.07
C THR A 75 4.05 -25.04 4.21
N GLY A 76 3.37 -26.15 4.56
CA GLY A 76 3.89 -27.09 5.54
C GLY A 76 5.20 -27.72 5.04
N VAL A 77 6.12 -28.03 5.96
CA VAL A 77 6.48 -29.38 6.42
C VAL A 77 7.65 -29.25 7.42
N THR A 78 7.50 -29.94 8.56
CA THR A 78 8.50 -30.42 9.56
C THR A 78 9.45 -29.49 10.32
N SER A 79 9.42 -29.65 11.65
CA SER A 79 10.37 -29.21 12.68
C SER A 79 10.25 -27.75 13.12
N PRO A 80 10.34 -27.42 14.43
CA PRO A 80 10.49 -26.04 14.86
C PRO A 80 11.86 -25.55 14.37
N PRO A 81 11.93 -24.53 13.50
CA PRO A 81 13.20 -23.90 13.18
C PRO A 81 13.70 -23.19 14.43
N ASP A 82 14.99 -23.37 14.75
CA ASP A 82 15.68 -22.56 15.75
C ASP A 82 15.41 -21.08 15.44
N PRO A 83 15.03 -20.24 16.41
CA PRO A 83 14.76 -18.81 16.17
C PRO A 83 15.94 -18.08 15.51
N ASN A 84 17.18 -18.57 15.69
CA ASN A 84 18.36 -18.01 15.03
C ASN A 84 18.41 -18.32 13.51
N GLU A 85 17.94 -19.49 13.09
CA GLU A 85 17.88 -19.87 11.66
C GLU A 85 16.87 -19.01 10.89
N SER A 86 15.72 -18.72 11.51
CA SER A 86 14.68 -17.89 10.89
C SER A 86 15.14 -16.46 10.63
N LEU A 87 15.95 -15.90 11.54
CA LEU A 87 16.51 -14.56 11.40
C LEU A 87 17.60 -14.52 10.32
N LEU A 88 18.52 -15.48 10.32
CA LEU A 88 19.58 -15.59 9.29
C LEU A 88 18.98 -15.76 7.89
N THR A 89 17.94 -16.58 7.75
CA THR A 89 17.25 -16.76 6.46
C THR A 89 16.57 -15.47 5.99
N TYR A 90 16.02 -14.68 6.91
CA TYR A 90 15.44 -13.38 6.58
C TYR A 90 16.52 -12.37 6.16
N GLU A 91 17.63 -12.29 6.89
CA GLU A 91 18.76 -11.42 6.54
C GLU A 91 19.33 -11.76 5.16
N GLU A 92 19.48 -13.05 4.84
CA GLU A 92 19.95 -13.51 3.54
C GLU A 92 18.96 -13.14 2.42
N ARG A 93 17.64 -13.34 2.65
CA ARG A 93 16.60 -12.97 1.68
C ARG A 93 16.58 -11.47 1.40
N VAL A 94 16.65 -10.64 2.44
CA VAL A 94 16.69 -9.18 2.31
C VAL A 94 17.94 -8.74 1.56
N THR A 95 19.12 -9.29 1.92
CA THR A 95 20.38 -8.93 1.28
C THR A 95 20.39 -9.30 -0.20
N ASN A 96 19.90 -10.50 -0.54
CA ASN A 96 19.78 -10.94 -1.92
C ASN A 96 18.82 -10.05 -2.71
N HIS A 97 17.63 -9.77 -2.18
CA HIS A 97 16.66 -8.89 -2.82
C HIS A 97 17.20 -7.47 -3.05
N LEU A 98 17.83 -6.86 -2.04
CA LEU A 98 18.46 -5.53 -2.16
C LEU A 98 19.60 -5.51 -3.19
N THR A 99 20.41 -6.57 -3.23
CA THR A 99 21.47 -6.70 -4.23
C THR A 99 20.90 -6.76 -5.64
N LYS A 100 19.79 -7.48 -5.84
CA LYS A 100 19.11 -7.53 -7.13
C LYS A 100 18.49 -6.18 -7.53
N ILE A 101 17.94 -5.42 -6.60
CA ILE A 101 17.44 -4.06 -6.89
C ILE A 101 18.56 -3.15 -7.40
N LEU A 102 19.78 -3.30 -6.85
CA LEU A 102 20.91 -2.44 -7.19
C LEU A 102 21.61 -2.83 -8.49
N ILE A 103 21.53 -4.10 -8.89
CA ILE A 103 22.35 -4.66 -9.97
C ILE A 103 21.51 -5.10 -11.17
N SER A 104 20.27 -5.54 -10.97
CA SER A 104 19.41 -5.99 -12.07
C SER A 104 18.66 -4.80 -12.68
N ASP A 105 18.68 -4.71 -14.00
CA ASP A 105 17.84 -3.80 -14.77
C ASP A 105 16.47 -4.44 -15.13
N ASP A 106 16.28 -5.73 -14.81
CA ASP A 106 15.03 -6.44 -15.04
C ASP A 106 14.05 -6.26 -13.87
N LYS A 107 12.99 -5.50 -14.15
CA LYS A 107 11.95 -5.16 -13.16
C LYS A 107 11.15 -6.37 -12.71
N GLU A 108 10.94 -7.36 -13.59
CA GLU A 108 10.19 -8.57 -13.23
C GLU A 108 11.00 -9.43 -12.26
N GLU A 109 12.31 -9.54 -12.50
CA GLU A 109 13.21 -10.27 -11.61
C GLU A 109 13.27 -9.64 -10.21
N ILE A 110 13.29 -8.30 -10.14
CA ILE A 110 13.27 -7.57 -8.88
C ILE A 110 11.99 -7.89 -8.10
N ILE A 111 10.81 -7.77 -8.74
CA ILE A 111 9.52 -7.97 -8.07
C ILE A 111 9.36 -9.42 -7.56
N HIS A 112 9.84 -10.40 -8.31
CA HIS A 112 9.70 -11.82 -7.94
C HIS A 112 10.67 -12.30 -6.85
N THR A 113 11.69 -11.53 -6.51
CA THR A 113 12.67 -11.91 -5.48
C THR A 113 12.28 -11.42 -4.08
N ALA A 114 11.16 -10.69 -3.94
CA ALA A 114 10.62 -10.19 -2.66
C ALA A 114 9.95 -11.29 -1.83
#